data_AF-A0A8S4BF94-F1
#
_entry.id   AF-A0A8S4BF94-F1
#
_cell.length_a   1.000
_cell.length_b   1.000
_cell.length_c   1.000
_cell.angle_alpha   90.00
_cell.angle_beta   90.00
_cell.angle_gamma   90.00
#
_symmetry.space_group_name_H-M   'P 1'
#
loop_
_entity.id
_entity.type
_entity.pdbx_description
1 polymer ?
#
loop_
_entity_poly.entity_id
_entity_poly.type
_entity_poly.pdbx_seq_one_letter_code
_entity_poly.pdbx_strand_id
1 'polypeptide(L)'
;MFYSQSISSGPAQMTRQSRSYTSSAAPHKAHSVSGLSFRSGPRISSSSARVVSSGYGGGYGGGYGGGYGGGMGFDLSNALDQSSVHLNEKATMQNLNDRLASYLDKVRSLEAANAKLELQIREYYEQKGPAAERDYSNYWAIINDLKDKINGATIGNANILLQIDNSKLAADDFRTKFEHELMMRQSVEADIANLRRLLDQTTLTKADLEMQIEGLQDELAYLKKNHAEELAALRSQLTGTVNVEVDAAPQQDLNKIMTEIRAQYEAITDKHRRDQEAWFTEQSTALSKEVAVSTETIQTTKTEINDLRRTLQGLEIELQSQLSMKGALENTLGETEARYSAMLSGYQNTINMLENELGNVRASIEQQGQEYKMLLDIKTRLEQEIATYRSLLETEESRPMSSGGKTTVTTTTVRSSS
;
A
#
# COMPACT_ATOMS: atom_id res chain seq x y z
N MET A 1 39.69 40.04 13.72
CA MET A 1 40.83 39.29 13.17
C MET A 1 40.28 38.07 12.47
N PHE A 2 40.17 38.13 11.14
CA PHE A 2 39.72 37.04 10.29
C PHE A 2 40.93 36.22 9.86
N TYR A 3 40.99 34.95 10.26
CA TYR A 3 41.92 33.99 9.68
C TYR A 3 41.10 32.84 9.10
N SER A 4 40.90 32.89 7.78
CA SER A 4 40.43 31.76 6.98
C SER A 4 41.66 30.94 6.55
N GLN A 5 41.82 29.73 7.07
CA GLN A 5 42.72 28.74 6.50
C GLN A 5 41.88 27.68 5.78
N SER A 6 41.96 27.71 4.45
CA SER A 6 41.45 26.67 3.55
C SER A 6 42.51 25.58 3.41
N ILE A 7 42.24 24.41 4.00
CA ILE A 7 43.00 23.18 3.78
C ILE A 7 42.18 22.29 2.85
N SER A 8 42.68 22.08 1.63
CA SER A 8 42.13 21.12 0.68
C SER A 8 42.66 19.72 1.01
N SER A 9 41.80 18.87 1.58
CA SER A 9 42.06 17.42 1.69
C SER A 9 41.20 16.69 0.66
N GLY A 10 41.86 16.03 -0.31
CA GLY A 10 41.20 15.14 -1.27
C GLY A 10 40.53 13.93 -0.59
N PRO A 11 39.65 13.20 -1.31
CA PRO A 11 38.84 12.17 -0.69
C PRO A 11 39.69 10.95 -0.33
N ALA A 12 39.72 10.61 0.96
CA ALA A 12 40.19 9.32 1.45
C ALA A 12 39.18 8.23 1.06
N GLN A 13 39.61 7.22 0.30
CA GLN A 13 38.83 6.00 0.08
C GLN A 13 38.74 5.22 1.40
N MET A 14 37.61 5.34 2.10
CA MET A 14 37.25 4.40 3.18
C MET A 14 36.50 3.21 2.57
N THR A 15 37.17 2.07 2.46
CA THR A 15 36.52 0.77 2.24
C THR A 15 35.73 0.39 3.48
N ARG A 16 34.44 0.73 3.51
CA ARG A 16 33.53 0.32 4.57
C ARG A 16 33.00 -1.09 4.26
N GLN A 17 33.56 -2.11 4.93
CA GLN A 17 32.96 -3.45 4.94
C GLN A 17 31.68 -3.41 5.77
N SER A 18 30.54 -3.35 5.10
CA SER A 18 29.22 -3.48 5.73
C SER A 18 28.96 -4.96 6.02
N ARG A 19 29.19 -5.39 7.26
CA ARG A 19 28.65 -6.66 7.78
C ARG A 19 27.18 -6.46 8.09
N SER A 20 26.29 -6.99 7.24
CA SER A 20 24.86 -7.06 7.51
C SER A 20 24.58 -8.21 8.48
N TYR A 21 24.28 -7.87 9.75
CA TYR A 21 23.60 -8.80 10.65
C TYR A 21 22.11 -8.76 10.32
N THR A 22 21.58 -9.83 9.74
CA THR A 22 20.14 -10.05 9.67
C THR A 22 19.67 -10.57 11.03
N SER A 23 19.22 -9.69 11.93
CA SER A 23 18.41 -10.14 13.07
C SER A 23 16.99 -10.36 12.56
N SER A 24 16.58 -11.63 12.42
CA SER A 24 15.19 -11.98 12.19
C SER A 24 14.41 -11.79 13.50
N ALA A 25 14.00 -10.56 13.81
CA ALA A 25 12.92 -10.34 14.75
C ALA A 25 11.60 -10.47 13.98
N ALA A 26 10.83 -11.51 14.27
CA ALA A 26 9.47 -11.65 13.77
C ALA A 26 8.65 -10.45 14.26
N PRO A 27 7.87 -9.77 13.39
CA PRO A 27 6.98 -8.72 13.87
C PRO A 27 5.91 -9.36 14.77
N HIS A 28 5.82 -8.87 16.01
CA HIS A 28 4.68 -9.19 16.87
C HIS A 28 3.41 -8.69 16.19
N LYS A 29 2.45 -9.60 15.96
CA LYS A 29 1.12 -9.28 15.44
C LYS A 29 0.42 -8.34 16.40
N ALA A 30 0.06 -7.14 15.94
CA ALA A 30 -0.94 -6.33 16.60
C ALA A 30 -2.33 -6.86 16.23
N HIS A 31 -3.11 -7.26 17.22
CA HIS A 31 -4.52 -7.57 17.06
C HIS A 31 -5.33 -6.27 17.17
N SER A 32 -5.90 -5.81 16.06
CA SER A 32 -6.95 -4.78 16.09
C SER A 32 -8.27 -5.43 16.49
N VAL A 33 -8.73 -5.14 17.71
CA VAL A 33 -10.07 -5.48 18.18
C VAL A 33 -10.92 -4.21 18.11
N SER A 34 -11.67 -4.02 17.03
CA SER A 34 -12.76 -3.05 16.99
C SER A 34 -14.05 -3.78 17.36
N GLY A 35 -14.56 -3.49 18.56
CA GLY A 35 -15.84 -3.99 19.03
C GLY A 35 -17.03 -3.19 18.51
N LEU A 36 -18.21 -3.82 18.61
CA LEU A 36 -19.59 -3.35 18.39
C LEU A 36 -20.13 -3.48 16.95
N SER A 37 -20.59 -4.70 16.63
CA SER A 37 -21.76 -4.89 15.77
C SER A 37 -22.61 -6.01 16.36
N PHE A 38 -23.84 -5.70 16.74
CA PHE A 38 -24.84 -6.69 17.11
C PHE A 38 -25.15 -7.56 15.88
N ARG A 39 -25.15 -8.88 16.09
CA ARG A 39 -25.63 -9.92 15.17
C ARG A 39 -24.69 -10.32 14.03
N SER A 40 -23.54 -10.90 14.35
CA SER A 40 -22.97 -12.13 13.74
C SER A 40 -21.51 -12.30 14.19
N GLY A 41 -21.07 -13.51 14.55
CA GLY A 41 -19.75 -13.75 15.12
C GLY A 41 -18.57 -13.49 14.16
N PRO A 42 -17.36 -13.18 14.67
CA PRO A 42 -16.20 -12.89 13.82
C PRO A 42 -15.71 -14.16 13.10
N ARG A 43 -15.56 -14.09 11.78
CA ARG A 43 -14.88 -15.12 10.98
C ARG A 43 -13.41 -14.74 10.81
N ILE A 44 -12.52 -15.61 11.28
CA ILE A 44 -11.07 -15.51 11.06
C ILE A 44 -10.77 -16.19 9.72
N SER A 45 -10.33 -15.43 8.72
CA SER A 45 -9.78 -15.99 7.47
C SER A 45 -8.27 -16.15 7.60
N SER A 46 -7.78 -17.38 7.52
CA SER A 46 -6.35 -17.71 7.41
C SER A 46 -6.01 -18.05 5.96
N SER A 47 -5.14 -17.27 5.33
CA SER A 47 -4.51 -17.62 4.07
C SER A 47 -3.17 -18.33 4.35
N SER A 48 -3.09 -19.61 4.01
CA SER A 48 -1.86 -20.40 4.07
C SER A 48 -1.12 -20.28 2.74
N ALA A 49 -0.05 -19.48 2.70
CA ALA A 49 0.90 -19.51 1.58
C ALA A 49 1.89 -20.66 1.80
N ARG A 50 1.88 -21.65 0.91
CA ARG A 50 2.92 -22.69 0.83
C ARG A 50 4.04 -22.16 -0.05
N VAL A 51 5.20 -21.89 0.54
CA VAL A 51 6.43 -21.58 -0.19
C VAL A 51 7.19 -22.88 -0.40
N VAL A 52 7.43 -23.26 -1.66
CA VAL A 52 8.28 -24.38 -2.04
C VAL A 52 9.68 -23.82 -2.27
N SER A 53 10.61 -24.10 -1.35
CA SER A 53 12.03 -23.76 -1.55
C SER A 53 12.79 -24.99 -2.04
N SER A 54 13.22 -24.96 -3.30
CA SER A 54 14.28 -25.83 -3.81
C SER A 54 15.62 -25.30 -3.28
N GLY A 55 16.22 -26.04 -2.33
CA GLY A 55 17.52 -25.72 -1.75
C GLY A 55 18.50 -26.84 -2.02
N TYR A 56 19.45 -26.57 -2.93
CA TYR A 56 20.64 -27.37 -3.18
C TYR A 56 21.45 -27.51 -1.87
N GLY A 57 21.50 -28.72 -1.30
CA GLY A 57 22.24 -29.02 -0.08
C GLY A 57 23.57 -29.70 -0.41
N GLY A 58 24.66 -28.92 -0.42
CA GLY A 58 26.03 -29.43 -0.29
C GLY A 58 26.52 -29.20 1.13
N GLY A 59 27.11 -30.22 1.77
CA GLY A 59 27.72 -30.05 3.10
C GLY A 59 28.00 -31.35 3.85
N TYR A 60 29.20 -31.89 3.64
CA TYR A 60 30.13 -32.53 4.59
C TYR A 60 29.62 -33.17 5.90
N GLY A 61 30.04 -34.42 6.12
CA GLY A 61 30.24 -34.99 7.45
C GLY A 61 30.44 -36.50 7.44
N GLY A 62 31.57 -36.98 7.98
CA GLY A 62 31.73 -38.39 8.37
C GLY A 62 33.09 -38.99 8.05
N GLY A 63 34.10 -38.67 8.85
CA GLY A 63 35.32 -39.47 8.90
C GLY A 63 35.08 -40.77 9.66
N TYR A 64 35.68 -41.87 9.18
CA TYR A 64 36.07 -43.02 10.00
C TYR A 64 37.28 -43.68 9.35
N GLY A 65 38.39 -43.68 10.10
CA GLY A 65 39.58 -44.45 9.76
C GLY A 65 39.42 -45.94 10.10
N GLY A 66 40.15 -46.77 9.37
CA GLY A 66 40.32 -48.19 9.66
C GLY A 66 41.48 -48.72 8.83
N GLY A 67 42.59 -49.04 9.49
CA GLY A 67 43.83 -49.54 8.90
C GLY A 67 43.81 -51.04 8.57
N TYR A 68 45.02 -51.63 8.58
CA TYR A 68 45.45 -52.98 8.17
C TYR A 68 45.76 -53.07 6.67
N GLY A 69 47.00 -53.28 6.19
CA GLY A 69 48.23 -53.80 6.79
C GLY A 69 48.52 -55.22 6.29
N GLY A 70 49.59 -55.38 5.50
CA GLY A 70 50.17 -56.67 5.07
C GLY A 70 50.21 -56.82 3.54
N GLY A 71 51.29 -57.23 2.87
CA GLY A 71 52.60 -57.72 3.29
C GLY A 71 53.29 -58.28 2.03
N MET A 72 54.58 -58.00 1.89
CA MET A 72 55.49 -58.41 0.81
C MET A 72 55.63 -59.94 0.67
N GLY A 73 56.04 -60.40 -0.52
CA GLY A 73 56.51 -61.76 -0.76
C GLY A 73 57.21 -61.93 -2.11
N PHE A 74 58.43 -61.41 -2.23
CA PHE A 74 59.42 -61.88 -3.22
C PHE A 74 60.13 -63.09 -2.62
N ASP A 75 60.31 -64.15 -3.39
CA ASP A 75 61.19 -65.27 -3.02
C ASP A 75 62.23 -65.50 -4.13
N LEU A 76 63.48 -65.14 -3.80
CA LEU A 76 64.69 -65.29 -4.58
C LEU A 76 65.55 -66.33 -3.87
N SER A 77 65.40 -67.59 -4.28
CA SER A 77 66.12 -68.72 -3.68
C SER A 77 66.34 -69.84 -4.72
N ASN A 78 67.38 -69.69 -5.54
CA ASN A 78 68.36 -70.77 -5.72
C ASN A 78 69.52 -70.33 -6.63
N ALA A 79 70.70 -70.35 -6.01
CA ALA A 79 71.99 -70.15 -6.64
C ALA A 79 72.58 -71.50 -7.12
N LEU A 80 73.47 -71.40 -8.11
CA LEU A 80 74.50 -72.37 -8.52
C LEU A 80 74.06 -73.60 -9.32
N ASP A 81 74.01 -73.45 -10.66
CA ASP A 81 74.72 -74.39 -11.56
C ASP A 81 74.98 -73.76 -12.93
N GLN A 82 76.26 -73.60 -13.28
CA GLN A 82 76.75 -72.87 -14.45
C GLN A 82 76.80 -73.77 -15.70
N SER A 83 75.69 -74.48 -15.97
CA SER A 83 75.44 -75.26 -17.20
C SER A 83 73.97 -75.22 -17.67
N SER A 84 73.12 -74.43 -17.02
CA SER A 84 71.65 -74.47 -17.16
C SER A 84 71.02 -73.28 -17.89
N VAL A 85 71.83 -72.34 -18.41
CA VAL A 85 71.34 -71.06 -18.96
C VAL A 85 70.56 -71.22 -20.28
N HIS A 86 70.82 -72.27 -21.06
CA HIS A 86 70.08 -72.53 -22.32
C HIS A 86 68.75 -73.30 -22.14
N LEU A 87 68.53 -73.97 -21.00
CA LEU A 87 67.25 -74.61 -20.66
C LEU A 87 66.28 -73.65 -19.97
N ASN A 88 66.81 -72.65 -19.25
CA ASN A 88 66.01 -71.65 -18.55
C ASN A 88 65.34 -70.65 -19.51
N GLU A 89 66.05 -70.19 -20.55
CA GLU A 89 65.50 -69.27 -21.56
C GLU A 89 64.31 -69.90 -22.32
N LYS A 90 64.40 -71.20 -22.65
CA LYS A 90 63.33 -71.95 -23.29
C LYS A 90 62.12 -72.16 -22.37
N ALA A 91 62.34 -72.46 -21.08
CA ALA A 91 61.27 -72.60 -20.10
C ALA A 91 60.58 -71.25 -19.81
N THR A 92 61.34 -70.14 -19.77
CA THR A 92 60.77 -68.79 -19.62
C THR A 92 59.98 -68.35 -20.86
N MET A 93 60.46 -68.68 -22.07
CA MET A 93 59.73 -68.44 -23.33
C MET A 93 58.47 -69.29 -23.43
N GLN A 94 58.49 -70.52 -22.92
CA GLN A 94 57.33 -71.39 -22.88
C GLN A 94 56.28 -70.88 -21.88
N ASN A 95 56.69 -70.43 -20.69
CA ASN A 95 55.78 -69.80 -19.72
C ASN A 95 55.13 -68.51 -20.26
N LEU A 96 55.91 -67.68 -20.96
CA LEU A 96 55.39 -66.49 -21.64
C LEU A 96 54.40 -66.86 -22.75
N ASN A 97 54.70 -67.87 -23.55
CA ASN A 97 53.78 -68.37 -24.58
C ASN A 97 52.50 -68.97 -23.99
N ASP A 98 52.58 -69.72 -22.89
CA ASP A 98 51.41 -70.26 -22.20
C ASP A 98 50.55 -69.13 -21.61
N ARG A 99 51.19 -68.09 -21.08
CA ARG A 99 50.51 -66.88 -20.60
C ARG A 99 49.86 -66.11 -21.74
N LEU A 100 50.52 -65.99 -22.89
CA LEU A 100 49.99 -65.33 -24.08
C LEU A 100 48.82 -66.13 -24.69
N ALA A 101 48.90 -67.46 -24.69
CA ALA A 101 47.79 -68.34 -25.05
C ALA A 101 46.59 -68.15 -24.12
N SER A 102 46.83 -68.12 -22.80
CA SER A 102 45.76 -67.85 -21.82
C SER A 102 45.14 -66.45 -21.98
N TYR A 103 45.94 -65.45 -22.37
CA TYR A 103 45.46 -64.10 -22.66
C TYR A 103 44.65 -64.05 -23.94
N LEU A 104 45.09 -64.73 -25.01
CA LEU A 104 44.34 -64.86 -26.26
C LEU A 104 43.00 -65.57 -26.06
N ASP A 105 42.97 -66.64 -25.26
CA ASP A 105 41.72 -67.32 -24.92
C ASP A 105 40.80 -66.43 -24.09
N LYS A 106 41.37 -65.61 -23.18
CA LYS A 106 40.58 -64.63 -22.43
C LYS A 106 40.01 -63.54 -23.32
N VAL A 107 40.78 -63.01 -24.26
CA VAL A 107 40.32 -62.01 -25.24
C VAL A 107 39.18 -62.59 -26.09
N ARG A 108 39.35 -63.80 -26.63
CA ARG A 108 38.29 -64.49 -27.38
C ARG A 108 37.01 -64.69 -26.57
N SER A 109 37.13 -65.04 -25.29
CA SER A 109 35.97 -65.18 -24.40
C SER A 109 35.24 -63.85 -24.15
N LEU A 110 35.99 -62.75 -24.06
CA LEU A 110 35.43 -61.40 -23.85
C LEU A 110 34.80 -60.85 -25.14
N GLU A 111 35.41 -61.10 -26.30
CA GLU A 111 34.83 -60.75 -27.59
C GLU A 111 33.49 -61.47 -27.81
N ALA A 112 33.42 -62.78 -27.49
CA ALA A 112 32.17 -63.54 -27.57
C ALA A 112 31.10 -63.02 -26.60
N ALA A 113 31.50 -62.63 -25.37
CA ALA A 113 30.58 -62.04 -24.41
C ALA A 113 30.07 -60.65 -24.85
N ASN A 114 30.94 -59.81 -25.40
CA ASN A 114 30.56 -58.50 -25.94
C ASN A 114 29.61 -58.64 -27.13
N ALA A 115 29.89 -59.54 -28.07
CA ALA A 115 28.98 -59.80 -29.20
C ALA A 115 27.58 -60.23 -28.73
N LYS A 116 27.51 -61.03 -27.67
CA LYS A 116 26.23 -61.44 -27.06
C LYS A 116 25.49 -60.26 -26.42
N LEU A 117 26.20 -59.39 -25.69
CA LEU A 117 25.61 -58.20 -25.06
C LEU A 117 25.10 -57.20 -26.11
N GLU A 118 25.83 -57.00 -27.21
CA GLU A 118 25.38 -56.13 -28.30
C GLU A 118 24.08 -56.62 -28.96
N LEU A 119 23.94 -57.94 -29.15
CA LEU A 119 22.70 -58.52 -29.65
C LEU A 119 21.53 -58.30 -28.68
N GLN A 120 21.75 -58.49 -27.37
CA GLN A 120 20.71 -58.25 -26.36
C GLN A 120 20.30 -56.78 -26.29
N ILE A 121 21.23 -55.85 -26.47
CA ILE A 121 20.93 -54.41 -26.52
C ILE A 121 20.08 -54.09 -27.74
N ARG A 122 20.44 -54.62 -28.92
CA ARG A 122 19.66 -54.42 -30.15
C ARG A 122 18.24 -54.97 -30.01
N GLU A 123 18.10 -56.20 -29.53
CA GLU A 123 16.81 -56.85 -29.31
C GLU A 123 15.95 -56.05 -28.30
N TYR A 124 16.55 -55.52 -27.24
CA TYR A 124 15.86 -54.66 -26.27
C TYR A 124 15.30 -53.37 -26.91
N TYR A 125 16.07 -52.71 -27.77
CA TYR A 125 15.63 -51.50 -28.46
C TYR A 125 14.61 -51.78 -29.57
N GLU A 126 14.71 -52.92 -30.24
CA GLU A 126 13.75 -53.33 -31.27
C GLU A 126 12.41 -53.76 -30.68
N GLN A 127 12.43 -54.45 -29.53
CA GLN A 127 11.24 -54.87 -28.80
C GLN A 127 10.55 -53.69 -28.07
N LYS A 128 11.34 -52.69 -27.65
CA LYS A 128 10.82 -51.36 -27.26
C LYS A 128 10.73 -50.45 -28.48
N GLY A 129 9.85 -50.78 -29.42
CA GLY A 129 9.43 -49.83 -30.45
C GLY A 129 9.08 -48.46 -29.85
N PRO A 130 9.11 -47.36 -30.64
CA PRO A 130 8.91 -46.01 -30.12
C PRO A 130 7.64 -45.98 -29.27
N ALA A 131 7.80 -45.64 -28.00
CA ALA A 131 6.72 -45.67 -27.02
C ALA A 131 5.52 -44.96 -27.61
N ALA A 132 4.43 -45.71 -27.89
CA ALA A 132 3.23 -45.18 -28.50
C ALA A 132 2.86 -43.87 -27.79
N GLU A 133 2.85 -42.76 -28.53
CA GLU A 133 2.46 -41.46 -28.01
C GLU A 133 1.09 -41.62 -27.37
N ARG A 134 1.05 -41.47 -26.04
CA ARG A 134 -0.19 -41.59 -25.28
C ARG A 134 -1.11 -40.48 -25.78
N ASP A 135 -2.23 -40.83 -26.37
CA ASP A 135 -3.10 -39.84 -27.02
C ASP A 135 -3.86 -39.02 -25.96
N TYR A 136 -3.39 -37.80 -25.68
CA TYR A 136 -3.95 -36.92 -24.63
C TYR A 136 -5.09 -36.02 -25.13
N SER A 137 -5.51 -36.17 -26.39
CA SER A 137 -6.53 -35.33 -27.04
C SER A 137 -7.83 -35.18 -26.23
N ASN A 138 -8.32 -36.26 -25.61
CA ASN A 138 -9.55 -36.24 -24.81
C ASN A 138 -9.46 -35.35 -23.55
N TYR A 139 -8.27 -35.19 -22.97
CA TYR A 139 -8.08 -34.33 -21.79
C TYR A 139 -8.11 -32.85 -22.16
N TRP A 140 -7.72 -32.48 -23.38
CA TRP A 140 -7.74 -31.10 -23.84
C TRP A 140 -9.15 -30.51 -23.91
N ALA A 141 -10.13 -31.30 -24.36
CA ALA A 141 -11.53 -30.87 -24.39
C ALA A 141 -12.06 -30.56 -22.97
N ILE A 142 -11.77 -31.43 -22.00
CA ILE A 142 -12.16 -31.25 -20.60
C ILE A 142 -11.45 -30.05 -19.97
N ILE A 143 -10.15 -29.89 -20.23
CA ILE A 143 -9.35 -28.76 -19.74
C ILE A 143 -9.90 -27.44 -20.29
N ASN A 144 -10.26 -27.39 -21.57
CA ASN A 144 -10.82 -26.18 -22.17
C ASN A 144 -12.21 -25.85 -21.60
N ASP A 145 -13.11 -26.83 -21.46
CA ASP A 145 -14.41 -26.62 -20.81
C ASP A 145 -14.26 -26.11 -19.35
N LEU A 146 -13.29 -26.66 -18.59
CA LEU A 146 -12.99 -26.17 -17.24
C LEU A 146 -12.43 -24.74 -17.25
N LYS A 147 -11.56 -24.41 -18.20
CA LYS A 147 -11.06 -23.04 -18.37
C LYS A 147 -12.19 -22.06 -18.69
N ASP A 148 -13.11 -22.44 -19.58
CA ASP A 148 -14.25 -21.60 -19.95
C ASP A 148 -15.21 -21.40 -18.77
N LYS A 149 -15.45 -22.43 -17.96
CA LYS A 149 -16.21 -22.33 -16.71
C LYS A 149 -15.54 -21.40 -15.69
N ILE A 150 -14.21 -21.50 -15.53
CA ILE A 150 -13.44 -20.61 -14.65
C ILE A 150 -13.52 -19.16 -15.15
N ASN A 151 -13.38 -18.94 -16.45
CA ASN A 151 -13.48 -17.61 -17.05
C ASN A 151 -14.89 -17.03 -16.88
N GLY A 152 -15.92 -17.82 -17.15
CA GLY A 152 -17.32 -17.44 -16.92
C GLY A 152 -17.60 -17.08 -15.46
N ALA A 153 -17.12 -17.90 -14.51
CA ALA A 153 -17.25 -17.62 -13.08
C ALA A 153 -16.46 -16.36 -12.67
N THR A 154 -15.29 -16.12 -13.26
CA THR A 154 -14.47 -14.93 -13.00
C THR A 154 -15.17 -13.67 -13.47
N ILE A 155 -15.75 -13.68 -14.68
CA ILE A 155 -16.55 -12.58 -15.22
C ILE A 155 -17.82 -12.37 -14.37
N GLY A 156 -18.50 -13.46 -13.98
CA GLY A 156 -19.67 -13.40 -13.11
C GLY A 156 -19.36 -12.76 -11.76
N ASN A 157 -18.25 -13.14 -11.12
CA ASN A 157 -17.78 -12.53 -9.88
C ASN A 157 -17.43 -11.04 -10.07
N ALA A 158 -16.78 -10.67 -11.16
CA ALA A 158 -16.48 -9.27 -11.46
C ALA A 158 -17.77 -8.44 -11.62
N ASN A 159 -18.78 -8.96 -12.31
CA ASN A 159 -20.08 -8.30 -12.46
C ASN A 159 -20.79 -8.12 -11.11
N ILE A 160 -20.80 -9.16 -10.26
CA ILE A 160 -21.37 -9.07 -8.91
C ILE A 160 -20.65 -8.00 -8.07
N LEU A 161 -19.31 -7.95 -8.13
CA LEU A 161 -18.54 -6.92 -7.43
C LEU A 161 -18.90 -5.51 -7.90
N LEU A 162 -19.03 -5.30 -9.21
CA LEU A 162 -19.47 -4.01 -9.77
C LEU A 162 -20.89 -3.64 -9.31
N GLN A 163 -21.82 -4.59 -9.25
CA GLN A 163 -23.17 -4.35 -8.72
C GLN A 163 -23.17 -4.00 -7.24
N ILE A 164 -22.31 -4.66 -6.44
CA ILE A 164 -22.13 -4.33 -5.03
C ILE A 164 -21.59 -2.90 -4.88
N ASP A 165 -20.56 -2.54 -5.62
CA ASP A 165 -19.98 -1.20 -5.55
C ASP A 165 -20.96 -0.13 -6.04
N ASN A 166 -21.71 -0.39 -7.11
CA ASN A 166 -22.78 0.50 -7.56
C ASN A 166 -23.87 0.67 -6.49
N SER A 167 -24.30 -0.41 -5.85
CA SER A 167 -25.30 -0.37 -4.78
C SER A 167 -24.80 0.39 -3.54
N LYS A 168 -23.51 0.24 -3.19
CA LYS A 168 -22.88 1.01 -2.11
C LYS A 168 -22.81 2.49 -2.44
N LEU A 169 -22.37 2.85 -3.64
CA LEU A 169 -22.32 4.24 -4.10
C LEU A 169 -23.71 4.89 -4.08
N ALA A 170 -24.75 4.16 -4.51
CA ALA A 170 -26.13 4.65 -4.43
C ALA A 170 -26.60 4.82 -2.98
N ALA A 171 -26.23 3.90 -2.08
CA ALA A 171 -26.56 4.02 -0.66
C ALA A 171 -25.86 5.22 0.00
N ASP A 172 -24.60 5.48 -0.33
CA ASP A 172 -23.84 6.63 0.16
C ASP A 172 -24.38 7.96 -0.38
N ASP A 173 -24.82 8.00 -1.64
CA ASP A 173 -25.50 9.16 -2.23
C ASP A 173 -26.83 9.45 -1.51
N PHE A 174 -27.66 8.42 -1.27
CA PHE A 174 -28.89 8.59 -0.50
C PHE A 174 -28.63 8.99 0.95
N ARG A 175 -27.58 8.46 1.57
CA ARG A 175 -27.17 8.85 2.92
C ARG A 175 -26.81 10.32 2.97
N THR A 176 -25.97 10.79 2.05
CA THR A 176 -25.54 12.20 1.99
C THR A 176 -26.73 13.12 1.77
N LYS A 177 -27.65 12.75 0.85
CA LYS A 177 -28.89 13.50 0.62
C LYS A 177 -29.79 13.55 1.85
N PHE A 178 -29.93 12.42 2.56
CA PHE A 178 -30.69 12.37 3.80
C PHE A 178 -30.07 13.25 4.90
N GLU A 179 -28.76 13.19 5.08
CA GLU A 179 -28.06 14.04 6.06
C GLU A 179 -28.22 15.53 5.72
N HIS A 180 -28.14 15.91 4.44
CA HIS A 180 -28.38 17.28 4.00
C HIS A 180 -29.83 17.74 4.26
N GLU A 181 -30.82 16.92 3.89
CA GLU A 181 -32.24 17.22 4.11
C GLU A 181 -32.55 17.31 5.62
N LEU A 182 -31.96 16.44 6.43
CA LEU A 182 -32.11 16.47 7.88
C LEU A 182 -31.56 17.79 8.47
N MET A 183 -30.39 18.24 8.02
CA MET A 183 -29.80 19.51 8.45
C MET A 183 -30.69 20.70 8.05
N MET A 184 -31.19 20.73 6.81
CA MET A 184 -32.13 21.77 6.37
C MET A 184 -33.41 21.76 7.19
N ARG A 185 -33.98 20.58 7.44
CA ARG A 185 -35.18 20.41 8.28
C ARG A 185 -34.96 20.94 9.68
N GLN A 186 -33.82 20.62 10.32
CA GLN A 186 -33.48 21.11 11.64
C GLN A 186 -33.31 22.64 11.68
N SER A 187 -32.71 23.24 10.64
CA SER A 187 -32.62 24.69 10.52
C SER A 187 -34.00 25.33 10.43
N VAL A 188 -34.88 24.81 9.58
CA VAL A 188 -36.25 25.31 9.43
C VAL A 188 -37.06 25.12 10.72
N GLU A 189 -36.90 24.00 11.42
CA GLU A 189 -37.55 23.79 12.73
C GLU A 189 -37.07 24.80 13.78
N ALA A 190 -35.77 25.12 13.81
CA ALA A 190 -35.22 26.15 14.68
C ALA A 190 -35.81 27.53 14.35
N ASP A 191 -35.90 27.88 13.06
CA ASP A 191 -36.51 29.12 12.61
C ASP A 191 -38.00 29.21 13.00
N ILE A 192 -38.76 28.13 12.84
CA ILE A 192 -40.17 28.06 13.26
C ILE A 192 -40.29 28.26 14.79
N ALA A 193 -39.41 27.63 15.58
CA ALA A 193 -39.41 27.81 17.03
C ALA A 193 -39.10 29.26 17.43
N ASN A 194 -38.13 29.88 16.76
CA ASN A 194 -37.78 31.30 16.96
C ASN A 194 -38.94 32.23 16.58
N LEU A 195 -39.60 31.98 15.44
CA LEU A 195 -40.76 32.75 14.99
C LEU A 195 -41.95 32.63 15.96
N ARG A 196 -42.18 31.43 16.52
CA ARG A 196 -43.20 31.24 17.57
C ARG A 196 -42.87 32.06 18.81
N ARG A 197 -41.61 32.03 19.28
CA ARG A 197 -41.17 32.84 20.42
C ARG A 197 -41.32 34.34 20.16
N LEU A 198 -41.03 34.79 18.95
CA LEU A 198 -41.18 36.19 18.54
C LEU A 198 -42.65 36.61 18.48
N LEU A 199 -43.54 35.72 18.01
CA LEU A 199 -44.98 35.94 18.05
C LEU A 199 -45.49 36.06 19.49
N ASP A 200 -45.07 35.17 20.39
CA ASP A 200 -45.44 35.21 21.80
C ASP A 200 -44.96 36.52 22.45
N GLN A 201 -43.70 36.90 22.21
CA GLN A 201 -43.14 38.16 22.69
C GLN A 201 -43.93 39.37 22.16
N THR A 202 -44.25 39.38 20.86
CA THR A 202 -45.02 40.47 20.24
C THR A 202 -46.43 40.55 20.84
N THR A 203 -47.05 39.40 21.08
CA THR A 203 -48.38 39.31 21.71
C THR A 203 -48.35 39.86 23.14
N LEU A 204 -47.31 39.54 23.92
CA LEU A 204 -47.12 40.12 25.26
C LEU A 204 -46.93 41.64 25.20
N THR A 205 -46.07 42.14 24.30
CA THR A 205 -45.87 43.60 24.15
C THR A 205 -47.14 44.31 23.69
N LYS A 206 -47.95 43.66 22.85
CA LYS A 206 -49.25 44.19 22.42
C LYS A 206 -50.20 44.29 23.62
N ALA A 207 -50.30 43.24 24.44
CA ALA A 207 -51.15 43.26 25.63
C ALA A 207 -50.71 44.31 26.65
N ASP A 208 -49.40 44.50 26.85
CA ASP A 208 -48.85 45.55 27.71
C ASP A 208 -49.23 46.96 27.19
N LEU A 209 -49.09 47.21 25.89
CA LEU A 209 -49.51 48.47 25.28
C LEU A 209 -51.03 48.68 25.35
N GLU A 210 -51.83 47.62 25.16
CA GLU A 210 -53.29 47.69 25.32
C GLU A 210 -53.67 48.08 26.75
N MET A 211 -53.02 47.48 27.77
CA MET A 211 -53.21 47.84 29.17
C MET A 211 -52.81 49.29 29.48
N GLN A 212 -51.69 49.77 28.91
CA GLN A 212 -51.28 51.17 29.04
C GLN A 212 -52.28 52.14 28.39
N ILE A 213 -52.82 51.79 27.22
CA ILE A 213 -53.85 52.59 26.55
C ILE A 213 -55.13 52.65 27.39
N GLU A 214 -55.59 51.52 27.93
CA GLU A 214 -56.77 51.45 28.79
C GLU A 214 -56.56 52.27 30.07
N GLY A 215 -55.40 52.13 30.72
CA GLY A 215 -55.06 52.94 31.90
C GLY A 215 -55.04 54.45 31.63
N LEU A 216 -54.49 54.89 30.49
CA LEU A 216 -54.52 56.29 30.08
C LEU A 216 -55.93 56.77 29.72
N GLN A 217 -56.79 55.91 29.16
CA GLN A 217 -58.19 56.23 28.90
C GLN A 217 -58.97 56.41 30.20
N ASP A 218 -58.74 55.55 31.19
CA ASP A 218 -59.33 55.66 32.53
C ASP A 218 -58.87 56.93 33.25
N GLU A 219 -57.59 57.27 33.18
CA GLU A 219 -57.05 58.52 33.75
C GLU A 219 -57.67 59.75 33.09
N LEU A 220 -57.81 59.73 31.76
CA LEU A 220 -58.46 60.81 31.01
C LEU A 220 -59.95 60.93 31.38
N ALA A 221 -60.65 59.81 31.53
CA ALA A 221 -62.05 59.80 31.98
C ALA A 221 -62.18 60.34 33.42
N TYR A 222 -61.28 59.95 34.31
CA TYR A 222 -61.20 60.42 35.69
C TYR A 222 -60.96 61.94 35.75
N LEU A 223 -59.98 62.45 35.00
CA LEU A 223 -59.69 63.89 34.92
C LEU A 223 -60.86 64.69 34.35
N LYS A 224 -61.54 64.19 33.31
CA LYS A 224 -62.74 64.84 32.76
C LYS A 224 -63.88 64.88 33.76
N LYS A 225 -64.10 63.78 34.50
CA LYS A 225 -65.13 63.71 35.54
C LYS A 225 -64.82 64.68 36.67
N ASN A 226 -63.58 64.69 37.17
CA ASN A 226 -63.14 65.62 38.22
C ASN A 226 -63.30 67.08 37.76
N HIS A 227 -62.88 67.41 36.53
CA HIS A 227 -63.07 68.75 35.99
C HIS A 227 -64.55 69.14 35.87
N ALA A 228 -65.42 68.21 35.47
CA ALA A 228 -66.86 68.46 35.42
C ALA A 228 -67.46 68.68 36.81
N GLU A 229 -67.03 67.92 37.82
CA GLU A 229 -67.42 68.09 39.23
C GLU A 229 -66.92 69.43 39.80
N GLU A 230 -65.65 69.80 39.55
CA GLU A 230 -65.08 71.10 39.93
C GLU A 230 -65.83 72.26 39.26
N LEU A 231 -66.13 72.16 37.97
CA LEU A 231 -66.94 73.16 37.26
C LEU A 231 -68.37 73.24 37.81
N ALA A 232 -68.97 72.11 38.20
CA ALA A 232 -70.29 72.08 38.83
C ALA A 232 -70.26 72.72 40.22
N ALA A 233 -69.20 72.48 41.00
CA ALA A 233 -68.96 73.10 42.30
C ALA A 233 -68.70 74.61 42.19
N LEU A 234 -67.89 75.03 41.22
CA LEU A 234 -67.66 76.45 40.92
C LEU A 234 -68.93 77.14 40.43
N ARG A 235 -69.74 76.48 39.59
CA ARG A 235 -71.04 77.00 39.15
C ARG A 235 -72.04 77.08 40.30
N SER A 236 -72.07 76.10 41.20
CA SER A 236 -72.93 76.15 42.39
C SER A 236 -72.50 77.27 43.34
N GLN A 237 -71.19 77.50 43.51
CA GLN A 237 -70.64 78.67 44.19
C GLN A 237 -71.02 79.98 43.51
N LEU A 238 -71.08 80.03 42.16
CA LEU A 238 -71.44 81.23 41.42
C LEU A 238 -72.94 81.57 41.46
N THR A 239 -73.81 80.62 41.86
CA THR A 239 -75.28 80.82 41.96
C THR A 239 -75.80 81.01 43.38
N GLY A 240 -74.91 81.10 44.37
CA GLY A 240 -75.28 81.30 45.77
C GLY A 240 -74.75 82.61 46.32
N THR A 241 -75.55 83.68 46.24
CA THR A 241 -75.54 84.69 47.32
C THR A 241 -76.16 84.03 48.55
N VAL A 242 -75.40 83.18 49.23
CA VAL A 242 -75.83 82.59 50.51
C VAL A 242 -75.27 83.45 51.62
N ASN A 243 -76.14 84.27 52.17
CA ASN A 243 -75.98 84.86 53.48
C ASN A 243 -76.03 83.72 54.51
N VAL A 244 -74.88 83.19 54.90
CA VAL A 244 -74.77 82.21 56.00
C VAL A 244 -74.66 83.00 57.30
N GLU A 245 -75.79 83.12 57.99
CA GLU A 245 -75.79 83.41 59.43
C GLU A 245 -75.15 82.20 60.12
N VAL A 246 -73.93 82.40 60.62
CA VAL A 246 -73.17 81.42 61.36
C VAL A 246 -73.76 81.34 62.77
N ASP A 247 -74.66 80.38 63.01
CA ASP A 247 -75.02 80.00 64.37
C ASP A 247 -73.83 79.22 64.96
N ALA A 248 -73.27 79.75 66.04
CA ALA A 248 -72.08 79.25 66.68
C ALA A 248 -72.40 77.95 67.42
N ALA A 249 -72.30 76.82 66.69
CA ALA A 249 -72.20 75.51 67.30
C ALA A 249 -70.97 75.45 68.23
N PRO A 250 -71.00 74.63 69.29
CA PRO A 250 -70.18 74.80 70.47
C PRO A 250 -68.68 74.73 70.17
N GLN A 251 -67.94 75.64 70.80
CA GLN A 251 -66.48 75.78 70.78
C GLN A 251 -65.74 74.48 70.43
N GLN A 252 -65.32 74.37 69.17
CA GLN A 252 -64.46 73.28 68.73
C GLN A 252 -63.11 73.43 69.43
N ASP A 253 -62.70 72.38 70.14
CA ASP A 253 -61.47 72.34 70.91
C ASP A 253 -60.26 72.48 69.96
N LEU A 254 -59.70 73.70 69.85
CA LEU A 254 -58.57 74.00 68.98
C LEU A 254 -57.38 73.08 69.24
N ASN A 255 -57.23 72.56 70.47
CA ASN A 255 -56.21 71.57 70.76
C ASN A 255 -56.47 70.26 70.02
N LYS A 256 -57.71 69.80 69.90
CA LYS A 256 -58.03 68.60 69.09
C LYS A 256 -57.69 68.82 67.62
N ILE A 257 -58.09 69.94 67.04
CA ILE A 257 -57.81 70.24 65.62
C ILE A 257 -56.30 70.37 65.37
N MET A 258 -55.57 71.04 66.26
CA MET A 258 -54.12 71.17 66.10
C MET A 258 -53.39 69.84 66.32
N THR A 259 -53.92 68.97 67.17
CA THR A 259 -53.41 67.60 67.34
C THR A 259 -53.72 66.74 66.12
N GLU A 260 -54.90 66.91 65.52
CA GLU A 260 -55.32 66.20 64.31
C GLU A 260 -54.51 66.65 63.07
N ILE A 261 -54.25 67.95 62.91
CA ILE A 261 -53.36 68.47 61.85
C ILE A 261 -51.94 67.94 62.03
N ARG A 262 -51.41 67.91 63.27
CA ARG A 262 -50.10 67.29 63.54
C ARG A 262 -50.10 65.80 63.20
N ALA A 263 -51.12 65.06 63.61
CA ALA A 263 -51.25 63.64 63.30
C ALA A 263 -51.34 63.39 61.78
N GLN A 264 -52.03 64.25 61.02
CA GLN A 264 -52.07 64.16 59.57
C GLN A 264 -50.71 64.44 58.93
N TYR A 265 -49.98 65.48 59.36
CA TYR A 265 -48.62 65.76 58.85
C TYR A 265 -47.63 64.65 59.22
N GLU A 266 -47.72 64.10 60.42
CA GLU A 266 -46.91 62.96 60.85
C GLU A 266 -47.22 61.72 60.00
N ALA A 267 -48.51 61.42 59.79
CA ALA A 267 -48.93 60.32 58.92
C ALA A 267 -48.49 60.49 57.46
N ILE A 268 -48.54 61.70 56.90
CA ILE A 268 -48.06 62.00 55.55
C ILE A 268 -46.54 61.83 55.50
N THR A 269 -45.80 62.36 56.47
CA THR A 269 -44.33 62.24 56.51
C THR A 269 -43.89 60.79 56.63
N ASP A 270 -44.57 60.02 57.49
CA ASP A 270 -44.32 58.58 57.63
C ASP A 270 -44.69 57.79 56.38
N LYS A 271 -45.78 58.17 55.69
CA LYS A 271 -46.14 57.56 54.40
C LYS A 271 -45.07 57.85 53.35
N HIS A 272 -44.65 59.11 53.21
CA HIS A 272 -43.58 59.50 52.28
C HIS A 272 -42.26 58.76 52.58
N ARG A 273 -41.90 58.60 53.85
CA ARG A 273 -40.72 57.83 54.25
C ARG A 273 -40.83 56.36 53.84
N ARG A 274 -41.97 55.71 54.13
CA ARG A 274 -42.21 54.31 53.72
C ARG A 274 -42.20 54.15 52.20
N ASP A 275 -42.81 55.08 51.47
CA ASP A 275 -42.86 55.05 50.01
C ASP A 275 -41.45 55.23 49.41
N GLN A 276 -40.61 56.10 49.98
CA GLN A 276 -39.20 56.25 49.60
C GLN A 276 -38.36 55.01 49.92
N GLU A 277 -38.54 54.41 51.10
CA GLU A 277 -37.86 53.17 51.49
C GLU A 277 -38.27 52.00 50.58
N ALA A 278 -39.56 51.89 50.25
CA ALA A 278 -40.09 50.89 49.33
C ALA A 278 -39.53 51.08 47.92
N TRP A 279 -39.55 52.32 47.40
CA TRP A 279 -38.98 52.65 46.09
C TRP A 279 -37.48 52.36 46.02
N PHE A 280 -36.71 52.71 47.04
CA PHE A 280 -35.28 52.41 47.09
C PHE A 280 -35.01 50.90 47.14
N THR A 281 -35.81 50.17 47.92
CA THR A 281 -35.71 48.70 48.01
C THR A 281 -36.07 48.05 46.67
N GLU A 282 -37.12 48.51 46.00
CA GLU A 282 -37.50 48.04 44.67
C GLU A 282 -36.39 48.31 43.65
N GLN A 283 -35.86 49.53 43.59
CA GLN A 283 -34.78 49.89 42.68
C GLN A 283 -33.50 49.08 42.97
N SER A 284 -33.13 48.91 44.23
CA SER A 284 -31.97 48.12 44.64
C SER A 284 -32.13 46.64 44.31
N THR A 285 -33.33 46.08 44.48
CA THR A 285 -33.60 44.68 44.13
C THR A 285 -33.63 44.46 42.62
N ALA A 286 -34.18 45.41 41.85
CA ALA A 286 -34.14 45.38 40.40
C ALA A 286 -32.70 45.43 39.87
N LEU A 287 -31.88 46.35 40.37
CA LEU A 287 -30.46 46.46 40.01
C LEU A 287 -29.68 45.19 40.41
N SER A 288 -29.94 44.63 41.60
CA SER A 288 -29.29 43.39 42.03
C SER A 288 -29.66 42.20 41.14
N LYS A 289 -30.90 42.12 40.65
CA LYS A 289 -31.33 41.10 39.69
C LYS A 289 -30.64 41.29 38.34
N GLU A 290 -30.57 42.51 37.83
CA GLU A 290 -29.90 42.81 36.56
C GLU A 290 -28.40 42.48 36.61
N VAL A 291 -27.72 42.82 37.71
CA VAL A 291 -26.31 42.46 37.92
C VAL A 291 -26.12 40.94 37.99
N ALA A 292 -27.04 40.21 38.63
CA ALA A 292 -26.98 38.76 38.69
C ALA A 292 -27.13 38.13 37.30
N VAL A 293 -28.12 38.57 36.50
CA VAL A 293 -28.33 38.10 35.12
C VAL A 293 -27.14 38.47 34.23
N SER A 294 -26.64 39.70 34.33
CA SER A 294 -25.45 40.14 33.59
C SER A 294 -24.22 39.28 33.95
N THR A 295 -24.03 38.97 35.23
CA THR A 295 -22.93 38.10 35.67
C THR A 295 -23.07 36.68 35.13
N GLU A 296 -24.28 36.12 35.15
CA GLU A 296 -24.56 34.80 34.59
C GLU A 296 -24.27 34.75 33.09
N THR A 297 -24.78 35.73 32.33
CA THR A 297 -24.51 35.82 30.87
C THR A 297 -23.02 35.98 30.55
N ILE A 298 -22.27 36.71 31.36
CA ILE A 298 -20.81 36.82 31.21
C ILE A 298 -20.12 35.46 31.48
N GLN A 299 -20.58 34.69 32.48
CA GLN A 299 -20.00 33.38 32.75
C GLN A 299 -20.33 32.37 31.66
N THR A 300 -21.57 32.34 31.17
CA THR A 300 -21.98 31.41 30.09
C THR A 300 -21.22 31.70 28.80
N THR A 301 -21.16 32.96 28.37
CA THR A 301 -20.38 33.36 27.18
C THR A 301 -18.89 33.05 27.35
N LYS A 302 -18.33 33.22 28.55
CA LYS A 302 -16.94 32.84 28.83
C LYS A 302 -16.72 31.33 28.73
N THR A 303 -17.67 30.49 29.18
CA THR A 303 -17.58 29.04 29.02
C THR A 303 -17.69 28.63 27.55
N GLU A 304 -18.62 29.21 26.79
CA GLU A 304 -18.77 28.97 25.35
C GLU A 304 -17.51 29.34 24.58
N ILE A 305 -16.90 30.49 24.87
CA ILE A 305 -15.63 30.90 24.25
C ILE A 305 -14.51 29.90 24.56
N ASN A 306 -14.43 29.39 25.79
CA ASN A 306 -13.41 28.41 26.15
C ASN A 306 -13.65 27.06 25.45
N ASP A 307 -14.89 26.63 25.31
CA ASP A 307 -15.21 25.39 24.61
C ASP A 307 -14.93 25.52 23.11
N LEU A 308 -15.28 26.65 22.48
CA LEU A 308 -14.92 26.96 21.10
C LEU A 308 -13.39 27.01 20.90
N ARG A 309 -12.63 27.53 21.87
CA ARG A 309 -11.15 27.49 21.81
C ARG A 309 -10.61 26.08 21.88
N ARG A 310 -11.18 25.22 22.73
CA ARG A 310 -10.79 23.80 22.84
C ARG A 310 -11.12 23.03 21.57
N THR A 311 -12.29 23.26 20.97
CA THR A 311 -12.66 22.60 19.71
C THR A 311 -11.78 23.08 18.57
N LEU A 312 -11.47 24.38 18.48
CA LEU A 312 -10.53 24.92 17.49
C LEU A 312 -9.15 24.28 17.62
N GLN A 313 -8.59 24.21 18.84
CA GLN A 313 -7.29 23.55 19.07
C GLN A 313 -7.34 22.06 18.70
N GLY A 314 -8.43 21.36 19.01
CA GLY A 314 -8.62 19.96 18.61
C GLY A 314 -8.63 19.78 17.10
N LEU A 315 -9.34 20.66 16.38
CA LEU A 315 -9.38 20.67 14.92
C LEU A 315 -8.03 21.02 14.29
N GLU A 316 -7.27 21.95 14.87
CA GLU A 316 -5.91 22.26 14.43
C GLU A 316 -4.97 21.07 14.58
N ILE A 317 -5.04 20.34 15.70
CA ILE A 317 -4.24 19.13 15.93
C ILE A 317 -4.63 18.05 14.93
N GLU A 318 -5.93 17.84 14.69
CA GLU A 318 -6.40 16.88 13.70
C GLU A 318 -5.90 17.25 12.30
N LEU A 319 -5.96 18.53 11.92
CA LEU A 319 -5.42 19.02 10.65
C LEU A 319 -3.92 18.73 10.52
N GLN A 320 -3.13 19.00 11.56
CA GLN A 320 -1.70 18.70 11.54
C GLN A 320 -1.42 17.20 11.45
N SER A 321 -2.20 16.38 12.16
CA SER A 321 -2.14 14.91 12.09
C SER A 321 -2.40 14.42 10.67
N GLN A 322 -3.48 14.90 10.03
CA GLN A 322 -3.84 14.54 8.65
C GLN A 322 -2.79 14.99 7.64
N LEU A 323 -2.21 16.19 7.80
CA LEU A 323 -1.11 16.65 6.95
C LEU A 323 0.14 15.76 7.11
N SER A 324 0.48 15.36 8.33
CA SER A 324 1.58 14.43 8.59
C SER A 324 1.31 13.06 7.97
N MET A 325 0.09 12.53 8.08
CA MET A 325 -0.32 11.26 7.49
C MET A 325 -0.25 11.31 5.97
N LYS A 326 -0.76 12.39 5.35
CA LYS A 326 -0.65 12.63 3.91
C LYS A 326 0.80 12.60 3.46
N GLY A 327 1.69 13.36 4.12
CA GLY A 327 3.11 13.38 3.77
C GLY A 327 3.78 12.01 3.89
N ALA A 328 3.44 11.22 4.90
CA ALA A 328 3.95 9.86 5.06
C ALA A 328 3.47 8.92 3.93
N LEU A 329 2.21 9.04 3.50
CA LEU A 329 1.65 8.27 2.40
C LEU A 329 2.26 8.67 1.04
N GLU A 330 2.43 9.96 0.78
CA GLU A 330 3.10 10.46 -0.42
C GLU A 330 4.56 9.98 -0.50
N ASN A 331 5.29 9.99 0.63
CA ASN A 331 6.64 9.44 0.69
C ASN A 331 6.68 7.93 0.44
N THR A 332 5.74 7.18 1.03
CA THR A 332 5.66 5.73 0.82
C THR A 332 5.34 5.42 -0.65
N LEU A 333 4.43 6.18 -1.26
CA LEU A 333 4.12 6.06 -2.68
C LEU A 333 5.38 6.31 -3.53
N GLY A 334 6.07 7.43 -3.30
CA GLY A 334 7.31 7.77 -4.01
C GLY A 334 8.40 6.71 -3.84
N GLU A 335 8.57 6.14 -2.64
CA GLU A 335 9.51 5.04 -2.39
C GLU A 335 9.12 3.77 -3.17
N THR A 336 7.83 3.42 -3.20
CA THR A 336 7.37 2.25 -3.97
C THR A 336 7.54 2.44 -5.47
N GLU A 337 7.22 3.61 -6.01
CA GLU A 337 7.43 3.96 -7.41
C GLU A 337 8.92 3.92 -7.77
N ALA A 338 9.80 4.50 -6.94
CA ALA A 338 11.24 4.44 -7.15
C ALA A 338 11.77 3.00 -7.15
N ARG A 339 11.27 2.16 -6.22
CA ARG A 339 11.64 0.74 -6.15
C ARG A 339 11.19 -0.03 -7.40
N TYR A 340 9.96 0.17 -7.87
CA TYR A 340 9.47 -0.49 -9.08
C TYR A 340 10.20 0.01 -10.33
N SER A 341 10.49 1.30 -10.42
CA SER A 341 11.30 1.89 -11.50
C SER A 341 12.70 1.26 -11.55
N ALA A 342 13.35 1.10 -10.39
CA ALA A 342 14.65 0.43 -10.30
C ALA A 342 14.56 -1.05 -10.72
N MET A 343 13.51 -1.76 -10.33
CA MET A 343 13.28 -3.16 -10.73
C MET A 343 13.06 -3.29 -12.25
N LEU A 344 12.26 -2.40 -12.84
CA LEU A 344 12.03 -2.35 -14.28
C LEU A 344 13.31 -2.05 -15.05
N SER A 345 14.11 -1.09 -14.57
CA SER A 345 15.44 -0.82 -15.13
C SER A 345 16.36 -2.05 -15.04
N GLY A 346 16.33 -2.78 -13.92
CA GLY A 346 17.02 -4.05 -13.77
C GLY A 346 16.60 -5.08 -14.81
N TYR A 347 15.29 -5.28 -15.01
CA TYR A 347 14.79 -6.19 -16.04
C TYR A 347 15.18 -5.74 -17.45
N GLN A 348 15.09 -4.44 -17.76
CA GLN A 348 15.53 -3.92 -19.06
C GLN A 348 17.03 -4.20 -19.30
N ASN A 349 17.87 -4.07 -18.28
CA ASN A 349 19.29 -4.41 -18.39
C ASN A 349 19.50 -5.90 -18.68
N THR A 350 18.74 -6.79 -18.02
CA THR A 350 18.81 -8.24 -18.30
C THR A 350 18.33 -8.58 -19.70
N ILE A 351 17.27 -7.93 -20.19
CA ILE A 351 16.77 -8.09 -21.56
C ILE A 351 17.86 -7.66 -22.55
N ASN A 352 18.42 -6.46 -22.38
CA ASN A 352 19.49 -5.96 -23.24
C ASN A 352 20.71 -6.90 -23.26
N MET A 353 21.07 -7.50 -22.11
CA MET A 353 22.17 -8.46 -22.02
C MET A 353 21.86 -9.73 -22.84
N LEU A 354 20.68 -10.31 -22.66
CA LEU A 354 20.25 -11.51 -23.39
C LEU A 354 20.09 -11.25 -24.90
N GLU A 355 19.60 -10.08 -25.29
CA GLU A 355 19.52 -9.65 -26.69
C GLU A 355 20.92 -9.54 -27.32
N ASN A 356 21.89 -9.00 -26.58
CA ASN A 356 23.28 -8.94 -27.03
C ASN A 356 23.91 -10.34 -27.15
N GLU A 357 23.69 -11.24 -26.18
CA GLU A 357 24.16 -12.62 -26.25
C GLU A 357 23.54 -13.36 -27.46
N LEU A 358 22.24 -13.19 -27.69
CA LEU A 358 21.56 -13.76 -28.85
C LEU A 358 22.12 -13.20 -30.16
N GLY A 359 22.40 -11.89 -30.22
CA GLY A 359 23.07 -11.25 -31.35
C GLY A 359 24.46 -11.84 -31.63
N ASN A 360 25.26 -12.03 -30.58
CA ASN A 360 26.59 -12.63 -30.69
C ASN A 360 26.54 -14.08 -31.19
N VAL A 361 25.62 -14.90 -30.67
CA VAL A 361 25.45 -16.28 -31.11
C VAL A 361 25.01 -16.33 -32.58
N ARG A 362 24.08 -15.46 -33.00
CA ARG A 362 23.66 -15.35 -34.41
C ARG A 362 24.83 -14.97 -35.33
N ALA A 363 25.63 -13.97 -34.94
CA ALA A 363 26.81 -13.57 -35.70
C ALA A 363 27.86 -14.70 -35.78
N SER A 364 28.08 -15.43 -34.69
CA SER A 364 28.98 -16.58 -34.67
C SER A 364 28.49 -17.72 -35.57
N ILE A 365 27.18 -18.00 -35.60
CA ILE A 365 26.59 -19.00 -36.50
C ILE A 365 26.75 -18.58 -37.95
N GLU A 366 26.51 -17.30 -38.26
CA GLU A 366 26.70 -16.77 -39.61
C GLU A 366 28.16 -16.88 -40.06
N GLN A 367 29.11 -16.52 -39.20
CA GLN A 367 30.53 -16.67 -39.47
C GLN A 367 30.90 -18.14 -39.72
N GLN A 368 30.49 -19.06 -38.84
CA GLN A 368 30.73 -20.49 -39.04
C GLN A 368 30.11 -20.98 -40.35
N GLY A 369 28.91 -20.53 -40.70
CA GLY A 369 28.26 -20.86 -41.96
C GLY A 369 29.07 -20.42 -43.18
N GLN A 370 29.69 -19.23 -43.13
CA GLN A 370 30.60 -18.75 -44.17
C GLN A 370 31.88 -19.59 -44.25
N GLU A 371 32.49 -19.92 -43.11
CA GLU A 371 33.67 -20.79 -43.02
C GLU A 371 33.39 -22.20 -43.59
N TYR A 372 32.25 -22.80 -43.23
CA TYR A 372 31.81 -24.09 -43.79
C TYR A 372 31.60 -24.02 -45.29
N LYS A 373 31.03 -22.93 -45.82
CA LYS A 373 30.85 -22.73 -47.26
C LYS A 373 32.19 -22.64 -47.99
N MET A 374 33.17 -21.92 -47.43
CA MET A 374 34.53 -21.85 -47.99
C MET A 374 35.21 -23.22 -47.97
N LEU A 375 35.09 -23.96 -46.86
CA LEU A 375 35.68 -25.30 -46.75
C LEU A 375 35.05 -26.28 -47.75
N LEU A 376 33.73 -26.19 -47.96
CA LEU A 376 33.04 -26.98 -48.96
C LEU A 376 33.53 -26.66 -50.38
N ASP A 377 33.74 -25.38 -50.71
CA ASP A 377 34.29 -24.96 -52.01
C ASP A 377 35.72 -25.48 -52.25
N ILE A 378 36.56 -25.45 -51.22
CA ILE A 378 37.91 -26.05 -51.28
C ILE A 378 37.81 -27.57 -51.47
N LYS A 379 36.91 -28.24 -50.74
CA LYS A 379 36.70 -29.69 -50.85
C LYS A 379 36.26 -30.07 -52.25
N THR A 380 35.26 -29.39 -52.81
CA THR A 380 34.76 -29.68 -54.18
C THR A 380 35.85 -29.44 -55.22
N ARG A 381 36.68 -28.40 -55.07
CA ARG A 381 37.84 -28.17 -55.92
C ARG A 381 38.89 -29.30 -55.81
N LEU A 382 39.24 -29.72 -54.60
CA LEU A 382 40.18 -30.82 -54.40
C LEU A 382 39.64 -32.15 -54.94
N GLU A 383 38.34 -32.41 -54.81
CA GLU A 383 37.69 -33.59 -55.42
C GLU A 383 37.79 -33.57 -56.95
N GLN A 384 37.65 -32.40 -57.57
CA GLN A 384 37.88 -32.24 -59.02
C GLN A 384 39.35 -32.49 -59.39
N GLU A 385 40.31 -31.95 -58.63
CA GLU A 385 41.74 -32.20 -58.84
C GLU A 385 42.09 -33.69 -58.68
N ILE A 386 41.52 -34.39 -57.68
CA ILE A 386 41.71 -35.84 -57.53
C ILE A 386 41.11 -36.60 -58.71
N ALA A 387 39.93 -36.20 -59.20
CA ALA A 387 39.32 -36.83 -60.36
C ALA A 387 40.17 -36.66 -61.64
N THR A 388 40.75 -35.48 -61.86
CA THR A 388 41.68 -35.26 -62.98
C THR A 388 42.96 -36.07 -62.81
N TYR A 389 43.54 -36.11 -61.60
CA TYR A 389 44.71 -36.95 -61.33
C TYR A 389 44.43 -38.44 -61.56
N ARG A 390 43.26 -38.96 -61.16
CA ARG A 390 42.85 -40.35 -61.44
C ARG A 390 42.71 -40.63 -62.94
N SER A 391 42.10 -39.71 -63.69
CA SER A 391 41.96 -39.84 -65.16
C SER A 391 43.32 -39.84 -65.87
N LEU A 392 44.27 -39.00 -65.43
CA LEU A 392 45.63 -39.00 -65.96
C LEU A 392 46.36 -40.32 -65.65
N LEU A 393 46.21 -40.86 -64.44
CA LEU A 393 46.79 -42.14 -64.05
C LEU A 393 46.23 -43.30 -64.90
N GLU A 394 44.91 -43.34 -65.12
CA GLU A 394 44.26 -44.33 -66.01
C GLU A 394 44.72 -44.19 -67.46
N THR A 395 45.01 -42.96 -67.93
CA THR A 395 45.55 -42.71 -69.27
C THR A 395 47.02 -43.13 -69.39
N GLU A 396 47.79 -43.08 -68.30
CA GLU A 396 49.17 -43.54 -68.24
C GLU A 396 49.27 -45.07 -68.13
N GLU A 397 48.41 -45.72 -67.33
CA GLU A 397 48.33 -47.19 -67.22
C GLU A 397 47.80 -47.86 -68.50
N SER A 398 47.00 -47.17 -69.31
CA SER A 398 46.53 -47.65 -70.61
C SER A 398 47.52 -47.43 -71.76
N ARG A 399 48.70 -46.84 -71.49
CA ARG A 399 49.77 -46.66 -72.47
C ARG A 399 50.71 -47.88 -72.46
N PRO A 400 50.68 -48.77 -73.47
CA PRO A 400 51.68 -49.82 -73.57
C PRO A 400 53.07 -49.18 -73.69
N MET A 401 54.01 -49.66 -72.87
CA MET A 401 55.43 -49.30 -72.93
C MET A 401 55.96 -49.48 -74.35
N SER A 402 56.03 -48.36 -75.09
CA SER A 402 56.72 -48.26 -76.36
C SER A 402 57.90 -47.31 -76.20
N SER A 403 59.08 -47.92 -76.29
CA SER A 403 60.41 -47.32 -76.37
C SER A 403 60.49 -46.16 -77.37
N GLY A 404 61.22 -45.09 -76.99
CA GLY A 404 61.87 -44.19 -77.94
C GLY A 404 61.73 -42.71 -77.60
N GLY A 405 62.86 -42.03 -77.37
CA GLY A 405 62.90 -40.69 -76.80
C GLY A 405 62.66 -39.52 -77.76
N LYS A 406 62.47 -38.33 -77.17
CA LYS A 406 63.32 -37.15 -77.40
C LYS A 406 62.98 -36.06 -76.39
N THR A 407 63.98 -35.68 -75.62
CA THR A 407 64.00 -34.50 -74.76
C THR A 407 63.88 -33.24 -75.63
N THR A 408 62.85 -32.43 -75.41
CA THR A 408 62.80 -31.05 -75.91
C THR A 408 62.62 -30.13 -74.70
N VAL A 409 63.73 -29.50 -74.30
CA VAL A 409 63.75 -28.46 -73.28
C VAL A 409 63.36 -27.15 -73.96
N THR A 410 62.16 -26.64 -73.66
CA THR A 410 61.76 -25.28 -74.05
C THR A 410 61.89 -24.39 -72.82
N THR A 411 62.96 -23.58 -72.80
CA THR A 411 63.18 -22.53 -71.79
C THR A 411 62.32 -21.34 -72.17
N THR A 412 61.34 -20.98 -71.33
CA THR A 412 60.54 -19.76 -71.51
C THR A 412 60.78 -18.83 -70.34
N THR A 413 61.60 -17.81 -70.59
CA THR A 413 61.93 -16.70 -69.70
C THR A 413 60.70 -15.81 -69.51
N VAL A 414 60.17 -15.69 -68.29
CA VAL A 414 59.12 -14.72 -67.99
C VAL A 414 59.74 -13.48 -67.36
N ARG A 415 59.58 -12.37 -68.08
CA ARG A 415 60.04 -11.03 -67.72
C ARG A 415 59.09 -10.45 -66.68
N SER A 416 59.62 -10.10 -65.51
CA SER A 416 58.91 -9.35 -64.48
C SER A 416 58.67 -7.91 -64.94
N SER A 417 57.44 -7.44 -64.87
CA SER A 417 57.11 -6.01 -64.90
C SER A 417 56.34 -5.67 -63.63
N SER A 418 56.88 -4.68 -62.92
CA SER A 418 56.40 -4.07 -61.68
C SER A 418 55.03 -3.43 -61.78
#